data_AF-A0A4Y2X9M7-F1
#
_entry.id   AF-A0A4Y2X9M7-F1
#
_cell.length_a   1.000
_cell.length_b   1.000
_cell.length_c   1.000
_cell.angle_alpha   90.00
_cell.angle_beta   90.00
_cell.angle_gamma   90.00
#
_symmetry.space_group_name_H-M   'P 1'
#
loop_
_entity.id
_entity.type
_entity.pdbx_description
1 polymer ?
#
loop_
_entity_poly.entity_id
_entity_poly.type
_entity_poly.pdbx_seq_one_letter_code
_entity_poly.pdbx_strand_id
1 'polypeptide(L)'
;LKAICLLKKFWELESIGIKYEPKCTEEDNALEIFKETVCFKNDRYEVSLPWKGDWKELKDNFNVAKRRFSHLLKKFQSSKELFTQYRDIFQEYLDKQIIEKVPNPTEPVDKPVFYLPHHAVFRKESVYTKCRIVFDASSNEVGQLSLNDCLWSGTNLN
;
A
#
# COMPACT_ATOMS: atom_id res chain seq x y z
N LEU A 1 -3.81 -22.36 -24.43
CA LEU A 1 -2.80 -21.44 -24.99
C LEU A 1 -3.08 -21.05 -26.46
N LYS A 2 -3.34 -21.97 -27.40
CA LYS A 2 -3.64 -21.62 -28.82
C LYS A 2 -4.97 -20.84 -29.04
N ALA A 3 -5.99 -21.04 -28.20
CA ALA A 3 -7.30 -20.39 -28.37
C ALA A 3 -7.31 -18.88 -28.04
N ILE A 4 -6.49 -18.43 -27.08
CA ILE A 4 -6.40 -17.01 -26.68
C ILE A 4 -5.74 -16.18 -27.80
N CYS A 5 -4.76 -16.77 -28.50
CA CYS A 5 -4.05 -16.11 -29.60
C CYS A 5 -4.94 -15.93 -30.85
N LEU A 6 -5.89 -16.85 -31.07
CA LEU A 6 -6.86 -16.77 -32.18
C LEU A 6 -7.90 -15.69 -31.96
N LEU A 7 -8.37 -15.51 -30.72
CA LEU A 7 -9.27 -14.41 -30.35
C LEU A 7 -8.59 -13.05 -30.51
N LYS A 8 -7.33 -12.89 -30.05
CA LYS A 8 -6.57 -11.64 -30.26
C LYS A 8 -6.43 -11.27 -31.74
N LYS A 9 -6.06 -12.23 -32.59
CA LYS A 9 -5.95 -12.00 -34.04
C LYS A 9 -7.28 -11.65 -34.71
N PHE A 10 -8.38 -12.24 -34.25
CA PHE A 10 -9.71 -11.94 -34.78
C PHE A 10 -10.11 -10.49 -34.47
N TRP A 11 -9.92 -10.04 -33.22
CA TRP A 11 -10.19 -8.65 -32.81
C TRP A 11 -9.23 -7.63 -33.45
N GLU A 12 -7.97 -8.00 -33.70
CA GLU A 12 -7.02 -7.16 -34.43
C GLU A 12 -7.43 -6.97 -35.91
N LEU A 13 -7.98 -7.99 -36.56
CA LEU A 13 -8.39 -7.93 -37.97
C LEU A 13 -9.66 -7.10 -38.21
N GLU A 14 -10.59 -7.03 -37.26
CA GLU A 14 -11.77 -6.15 -37.36
C GLU A 14 -11.44 -4.67 -37.09
N SER A 15 -10.25 -4.36 -36.56
CA SER A 15 -9.82 -3.00 -36.19
C SER A 15 -9.08 -2.21 -37.29
N ILE A 16 -9.19 -2.63 -38.57
CA ILE A 16 -8.55 -1.95 -39.72
C ILE A 16 -9.05 -0.49 -39.79
N GLY A 17 -8.29 0.42 -39.18
CA GLY A 17 -8.58 1.86 -39.12
C GLY A 17 -8.19 2.53 -37.80
N ILE A 18 -8.12 1.78 -36.69
CA ILE A 18 -7.66 2.30 -35.39
C ILE A 18 -6.42 1.52 -34.99
N LYS A 19 -5.23 2.06 -35.26
CA LYS A 19 -4.00 1.55 -34.68
C LYS A 19 -4.04 1.85 -33.17
N TYR A 20 -4.56 0.91 -32.38
CA TYR A 20 -4.21 0.84 -30.97
C TYR A 20 -2.73 0.46 -30.93
N GLU A 21 -1.85 1.45 -30.83
CA GLU A 21 -0.55 1.20 -30.24
C GLU A 21 -0.82 0.68 -28.83
N PRO A 22 -0.43 -0.55 -28.47
CA PRO A 22 -0.52 -0.98 -27.08
C PRO A 22 0.44 -0.11 -26.29
N LYS A 23 -0.08 0.98 -25.72
CA LYS A 23 0.63 1.70 -24.66
C LYS A 23 0.75 0.70 -23.52
N CYS A 24 1.96 0.27 -23.19
CA CYS A 24 2.21 -0.37 -21.90
C CYS A 24 1.72 0.59 -20.82
N THR A 25 0.61 0.25 -20.17
CA THR A 25 0.01 1.11 -19.15
C THR A 25 0.75 0.94 -17.81
N GLU A 26 0.48 1.81 -16.83
CA GLU A 26 0.95 1.58 -15.45
C GLU A 26 0.53 0.19 -14.95
N GLU A 27 -0.65 -0.29 -15.37
CA GLU A 27 -1.20 -1.59 -15.00
C GLU A 27 -0.38 -2.76 -15.57
N ASP A 28 0.15 -2.61 -16.79
CA ASP A 28 0.97 -3.65 -17.41
C ASP A 28 2.26 -3.87 -16.61
N ASN A 29 2.90 -2.79 -16.15
CA ASN A 29 4.12 -2.86 -15.33
C ASN A 29 3.86 -3.49 -13.95
N ALA A 30 2.78 -3.08 -13.26
CA ALA A 30 2.40 -3.67 -11.98
C ALA A 30 2.13 -5.19 -12.10
N LEU A 31 1.43 -5.58 -13.18
CA LEU A 31 1.08 -6.97 -13.44
C LEU A 31 2.30 -7.82 -13.82
N GLU A 32 3.27 -7.25 -14.54
CA GLU A 32 4.55 -7.92 -14.84
C GLU A 32 5.32 -8.23 -13.56
N ILE A 33 5.52 -7.23 -12.69
CA ILE A 33 6.19 -7.43 -11.38
C ILE A 33 5.43 -8.46 -10.53
N PHE A 34 4.09 -8.42 -10.52
CA PHE A 34 3.28 -9.41 -9.82
C PHE A 34 3.59 -10.83 -10.32
N LYS A 35 3.55 -11.04 -11.64
CA LYS A 35 3.81 -12.38 -12.24
C LYS A 35 5.22 -12.88 -11.97
N GLU A 36 6.20 -11.98 -11.96
CA GLU A 36 7.60 -12.31 -11.72
C GLU A 36 7.91 -12.64 -10.26
N THR A 37 7.26 -11.93 -9.32
CA THR A 37 7.63 -11.97 -7.90
C THR A 37 6.67 -12.77 -7.02
N VAL A 38 5.49 -13.11 -7.52
CA VAL A 38 4.52 -13.90 -6.77
C VAL A 38 5.10 -15.28 -6.42
N CYS A 39 5.11 -15.61 -5.13
CA CYS A 39 5.60 -16.88 -4.63
C CYS A 39 4.66 -17.40 -3.53
N PHE A 40 4.51 -18.73 -3.45
CA PHE A 40 3.73 -19.35 -2.37
C PHE A 40 4.69 -19.89 -1.31
N LYS A 41 4.65 -19.31 -0.11
CA LYS A 41 5.50 -19.67 1.04
C LYS A 41 4.69 -19.60 2.33
N ASN A 42 4.93 -20.53 3.25
CA ASN A 42 4.27 -20.57 4.57
C ASN A 42 2.73 -20.45 4.47
N ASP A 43 2.13 -21.19 3.53
CA ASP A 43 0.69 -21.17 3.23
C ASP A 43 0.11 -19.81 2.80
N ARG A 44 0.96 -18.89 2.32
CA ARG A 44 0.57 -17.55 1.88
C ARG A 44 1.21 -17.20 0.54
N TYR A 45 0.53 -16.34 -0.21
CA TYR A 45 1.13 -15.69 -1.38
C TYR A 45 1.90 -14.46 -0.91
N GLU A 46 3.19 -14.43 -1.24
CA GLU A 46 4.07 -13.28 -1.09
C GLU A 46 4.29 -12.66 -2.47
N VAL A 47 4.29 -11.34 -2.55
CA VAL A 47 4.56 -10.59 -3.77
C VAL A 47 5.40 -9.38 -3.45
N SER A 48 6.31 -9.00 -4.35
CA SER A 48 7.06 -7.76 -4.19
C SER A 48 6.15 -6.55 -4.39
N LEU A 49 6.45 -5.45 -3.69
CA LEU A 49 5.83 -4.18 -4.01
C LEU A 49 6.19 -3.79 -5.46
N PRO A 50 5.21 -3.27 -6.24
CA PRO A 50 5.40 -2.94 -7.65
C PRO A 50 6.06 -1.56 -7.80
N TRP A 51 7.37 -1.47 -7.56
CA TRP A 51 8.11 -0.20 -7.64
C TRP A 51 8.14 0.38 -9.07
N LYS A 52 7.93 1.71 -9.21
CA LYS A 52 8.06 2.44 -10.48
C LYS A 52 9.51 2.63 -10.93
N GLY A 53 10.44 2.66 -9.97
CA GLY A 53 11.85 2.94 -10.17
C GLY A 53 12.70 2.38 -9.02
N ASP A 54 13.87 2.98 -8.77
CA ASP A 54 14.71 2.56 -7.65
C ASP A 54 14.03 2.94 -6.32
N TRP A 55 13.84 1.95 -5.44
CA TRP A 55 13.29 2.15 -4.10
C TRP A 55 14.09 3.18 -3.30
N LYS A 56 15.37 3.39 -3.62
CA LYS A 56 16.24 4.40 -2.99
C LYS A 56 15.77 5.84 -3.19
N GLU A 57 14.89 6.09 -4.15
CA GLU A 57 14.29 7.42 -4.35
C GLU A 57 13.30 7.80 -3.24
N LEU A 58 12.74 6.80 -2.55
CA LEU A 58 11.84 7.03 -1.42
C LEU A 58 12.65 7.49 -0.20
N LYS A 59 12.50 8.78 0.15
CA LYS A 59 13.17 9.35 1.32
C LYS A 59 12.40 9.09 2.61
N ASP A 60 13.12 9.19 3.72
CA ASP A 60 12.55 9.15 5.06
C ASP A 60 11.53 10.28 5.27
N ASN A 61 10.40 9.96 5.91
CA ASN A 61 9.33 10.89 6.25
C ASN A 61 9.09 10.98 7.77
N PHE A 62 10.04 10.53 8.60
CA PHE A 62 9.92 10.41 10.05
C PHE A 62 9.37 11.67 10.72
N ASN A 63 9.86 12.86 10.34
CA ASN A 63 9.42 14.12 10.95
C ASN A 63 7.92 14.38 10.71
N VAL A 64 7.41 14.06 9.52
CA VAL A 64 5.99 14.19 9.17
C VAL A 64 5.16 13.19 9.98
N ALA A 65 5.58 11.93 10.04
CA ALA A 65 4.91 10.89 10.81
C ALA A 65 4.89 11.20 12.31
N LYS A 66 6.02 11.63 12.88
CA LYS A 66 6.17 12.04 14.28
C LYS A 66 5.23 13.19 14.64
N ARG A 67 5.14 14.22 13.79
CA ARG A 67 4.23 15.34 14.01
C ARG A 67 2.75 14.90 14.02
N ARG A 68 2.36 14.04 13.08
CA ARG A 68 0.99 13.48 13.03
C ARG A 68 0.70 12.61 14.25
N PHE A 69 1.66 11.80 14.67
CA PHE A 69 1.55 10.97 15.87
C PHE A 69 1.41 11.81 17.15
N SER A 70 2.19 12.90 17.30
CA SER A 70 2.04 13.83 18.43
C SER A 70 0.64 14.44 18.53
N HIS A 71 -0.02 14.75 17.41
CA HIS A 71 -1.41 15.20 17.43
C HIS A 71 -2.38 14.09 17.84
N LEU A 72 -2.13 12.86 17.41
CA LEU A 72 -2.93 11.70 17.80
C LEU A 72 -2.79 11.42 19.31
N LEU A 73 -1.59 11.52 19.87
CA LEU A 73 -1.35 11.38 21.31
C LEU A 73 -2.17 12.38 22.13
N LYS A 74 -2.24 13.64 21.70
CA LYS A 74 -3.10 14.66 22.35
C LYS A 74 -4.58 14.25 22.33
N LYS A 75 -5.06 13.63 21.25
CA LYS A 75 -6.43 13.10 21.17
C LYS A 75 -6.65 11.90 22.09
N PHE A 76 -5.65 11.05 22.27
CA PHE A 76 -5.73 9.95 23.24
C PHE A 76 -5.83 10.45 24.68
N GLN A 77 -5.13 11.54 25.01
CA GLN A 77 -5.24 12.17 26.33
C GLN A 77 -6.63 12.73 26.60
N SER A 78 -7.31 13.26 25.57
CA SER A 78 -8.67 13.80 25.71
C SER A 78 -9.77 12.74 25.60
N SER A 79 -9.51 11.58 25.01
CA SER A 79 -10.50 10.50 24.84
C SER A 79 -9.91 9.13 25.17
N LYS A 80 -10.22 8.65 26.38
CA LYS A 80 -9.87 7.29 26.84
C LYS A 80 -10.51 6.20 25.99
N GLU A 81 -11.72 6.47 25.48
CA GLU A 81 -12.43 5.54 24.60
C GLU A 81 -11.70 5.34 23.27
N LEU A 82 -11.25 6.44 22.62
CA LEU A 82 -10.46 6.39 21.40
C LEU A 82 -9.15 5.63 21.61
N PHE A 83 -8.44 5.89 22.72
CA PHE A 83 -7.19 5.19 23.04
C PHE A 83 -7.40 3.69 23.23
N THR A 84 -8.45 3.30 23.95
CA THR A 84 -8.81 1.90 24.19
C THR A 84 -9.08 1.19 22.87
N GLN A 85 -9.92 1.77 22.00
CA GLN A 85 -10.20 1.22 20.68
C GLN A 85 -8.92 1.07 19.82
N TYR A 86 -8.03 2.07 19.85
CA TYR A 86 -6.76 2.01 19.13
C TYR A 86 -5.89 0.84 19.60
N ARG A 87 -5.71 0.72 20.92
CA ARG A 87 -4.90 -0.34 21.52
C ARG A 87 -5.45 -1.71 21.15
N ASP A 88 -6.77 -1.89 21.25
CA ASP A 88 -7.41 -3.18 21.00
C ASP A 88 -7.29 -3.57 19.51
N ILE A 89 -7.42 -2.62 18.57
CA ILE A 89 -7.19 -2.87 17.13
C ILE A 89 -5.72 -3.23 16.84
N PHE A 90 -4.76 -2.51 17.44
CA PHE A 90 -3.34 -2.83 17.26
C PHE A 90 -2.97 -4.19 17.86
N GLN A 91 -3.59 -4.57 18.97
CA GLN A 91 -3.43 -5.90 19.55
C GLN A 91 -3.99 -6.98 18.61
N GLU A 92 -5.17 -6.77 18.04
CA GLU A 92 -5.74 -7.68 17.04
C GLU A 92 -4.82 -7.84 15.82
N TYR A 93 -4.21 -6.74 15.33
CA TYR A 93 -3.25 -6.81 14.22
C TYR A 93 -2.00 -7.61 14.60
N LEU A 94 -1.52 -7.50 15.83
CA LEU A 94 -0.38 -8.26 16.33
C LEU A 94 -0.73 -9.75 16.45
N ASP A 95 -1.88 -10.08 17.03
CA ASP A 95 -2.37 -11.46 17.20
C ASP A 95 -2.58 -12.15 15.84
N LYS A 96 -3.01 -11.39 14.83
CA LYS A 96 -3.18 -11.86 13.43
C LYS A 96 -1.88 -11.85 12.61
N GLN A 97 -0.74 -11.46 13.20
CA GLN A 97 0.54 -11.33 12.51
C GLN A 97 0.45 -10.44 11.25
N ILE A 98 -0.36 -9.38 11.33
CA ILE A 98 -0.46 -8.35 10.29
C ILE A 98 0.64 -7.30 10.49
N ILE A 99 1.00 -7.04 11.75
CA ILE A 99 2.09 -6.14 12.14
C ILE A 99 3.04 -6.87 13.08
N GLU A 100 4.27 -6.37 13.15
CA GLU A 100 5.28 -6.83 14.07
C GLU A 100 6.04 -5.65 14.69
N LYS A 101 6.74 -5.90 15.79
CA LYS A 101 7.61 -4.90 16.40
C LYS A 101 8.91 -4.82 15.60
N VAL A 102 9.27 -3.63 15.12
CA VAL A 102 10.53 -3.41 14.42
C VAL A 102 11.71 -3.77 15.32
N PRO A 103 12.57 -4.73 14.93
CA PRO A 103 13.79 -5.05 15.68
C PRO A 103 14.79 -3.91 15.51
N ASN A 104 15.51 -3.57 16.59
CA ASN A 104 16.60 -2.59 16.60
C ASN A 104 16.30 -1.29 15.82
N PRO A 105 15.29 -0.49 16.21
CA PRO A 105 14.85 0.68 15.45
C PRO A 105 15.89 1.80 15.32
N THR A 106 17.01 1.70 16.04
CA THR A 106 18.11 2.65 16.03
C THR A 106 19.29 2.21 15.16
N GLU A 107 19.30 0.96 14.70
CA GLU A 107 20.36 0.47 13.82
C GLU A 107 20.15 1.01 12.40
N PRO A 108 21.23 1.44 11.72
CA PRO A 108 21.13 1.87 10.33
C PRO A 108 20.70 0.69 9.46
N VAL A 109 19.58 0.87 8.75
CA VAL A 109 19.09 -0.10 7.78
C VAL A 109 19.63 0.30 6.40
N ASP A 110 20.13 -0.68 5.64
CA ASP A 110 20.60 -0.47 4.26
C ASP A 110 19.46 -0.30 3.23
N LYS A 111 18.28 0.15 3.70
CA LYS A 111 17.04 0.33 2.94
C LYS A 111 16.32 1.58 3.43
N PRO A 112 15.55 2.27 2.57
CA PRO A 112 14.74 3.42 2.94
C PRO A 112 13.73 2.97 3.99
N VAL A 113 13.67 3.73 5.06
CA VAL A 113 12.65 3.58 6.08
C VAL A 113 11.58 4.61 5.78
N PHE A 114 10.34 4.17 5.64
CA PHE A 114 9.18 5.03 5.45
C PHE A 114 8.14 4.72 6.50
N TYR A 115 7.66 5.75 7.17
CA TYR A 115 6.71 5.64 8.26
C TYR A 115 5.31 5.97 7.74
N LEU A 116 4.36 5.05 7.92
CA LEU A 116 2.97 5.27 7.53
C LEU A 116 2.22 6.01 8.65
N PRO A 117 1.91 7.31 8.51
CA PRO A 117 1.10 7.98 9.51
C PRO A 117 -0.31 7.40 9.47
N HIS A 118 -0.96 7.32 10.62
CA HIS A 118 -2.28 6.69 10.71
C HIS A 118 -3.28 7.54 11.48
N HIS A 119 -4.56 7.35 11.19
CA HIS A 119 -5.66 8.00 11.90
C HIS A 119 -6.90 7.09 11.97
N ALA A 120 -7.80 7.36 12.92
CA ALA A 120 -9.04 6.60 13.04
C ALA A 120 -10.12 7.21 12.17
N VAL A 121 -10.89 6.34 11.53
CA VAL A 121 -12.13 6.69 10.85
C VAL A 121 -13.27 5.97 11.56
N PHE A 122 -14.25 6.76 12.00
CA PHE A 122 -15.44 6.25 12.68
C PHE A 122 -16.59 6.12 11.69
N ARG A 123 -17.22 4.95 11.66
CA ARG A 123 -18.46 4.73 10.90
C ARG A 123 -19.58 4.49 11.90
N LYS A 124 -20.34 5.54 12.18
CA LYS A 124 -21.46 5.52 13.15
C LYS A 124 -22.53 4.46 12.82
N GLU A 125 -22.67 4.14 11.53
CA GLU A 125 -23.66 3.19 11.00
C GLU A 125 -23.13 1.75 10.90
N SER A 126 -21.84 1.51 11.19
CA SER A 126 -21.25 0.17 11.08
C SER A 126 -21.63 -0.69 12.29
N VAL A 127 -22.32 -1.80 12.03
CA VAL A 127 -22.72 -2.78 13.05
C VAL A 127 -21.50 -3.55 13.60
N TYR A 128 -20.52 -3.86 12.75
CA TYR A 128 -19.41 -4.75 13.09
C TYR A 128 -18.12 -4.04 13.47
N THR A 129 -17.84 -2.84 12.95
CA THR A 129 -16.61 -2.11 13.29
C THR A 129 -16.86 -0.60 13.32
N LYS A 130 -17.06 -0.08 14.54
CA LYS A 130 -17.33 1.35 14.75
C LYS A 130 -16.12 2.24 14.47
N CYS A 131 -14.90 1.69 14.58
CA CYS A 131 -13.63 2.38 14.35
C CYS A 131 -12.68 1.53 13.50
N ARG A 132 -12.04 2.13 12.49
CA ARG A 132 -10.94 1.51 11.74
C ARG A 132 -9.73 2.44 11.71
N ILE A 133 -8.53 1.85 11.72
CA ILE A 133 -7.28 2.60 11.58
C ILE A 133 -6.91 2.64 10.09
N VAL A 134 -6.73 3.83 9.55
CA VAL A 134 -6.31 4.07 8.17
C VAL A 134 -4.87 4.56 8.17
N PHE A 135 -4.04 3.88 7.38
CA PHE A 135 -2.64 4.26 7.14
C PHE A 135 -2.55 5.13 5.87
N ASP A 136 -1.81 6.22 5.96
CA ASP A 136 -1.67 7.21 4.88
C ASP A 136 -0.33 7.03 4.15
N ALA A 137 -0.34 6.19 3.12
CA ALA A 137 0.80 5.99 2.24
C ALA A 137 1.04 7.14 1.25
N SER A 138 0.13 8.11 1.17
CA SER A 138 0.28 9.33 0.37
C SER A 138 0.99 10.47 1.11
N SER A 139 1.30 10.27 2.40
CA SER A 139 1.97 11.29 3.20
C SER A 139 3.44 11.47 2.81
N ASN A 140 3.79 12.65 2.31
CA ASN A 140 5.17 13.04 2.03
C ASN A 140 5.57 14.34 2.74
N GLU A 141 6.88 14.63 2.73
CA GLU A 141 7.39 15.98 2.98
C GLU A 141 7.29 16.82 1.71
N VAL A 142 7.23 18.15 1.86
CA VAL A 142 7.09 19.08 0.72
C VAL A 142 8.23 18.86 -0.28
N GLY A 143 7.88 18.56 -1.52
CA GLY A 143 8.83 18.31 -2.60
C GLY A 143 9.49 16.93 -2.56
N GLN A 144 9.03 16.00 -1.73
CA GLN A 144 9.46 14.60 -1.73
C GLN A 144 8.34 13.68 -2.24
N LEU A 145 8.73 12.49 -2.72
CA LEU A 145 7.79 11.45 -3.14
C LEU A 145 7.12 10.79 -1.93
N SER A 146 5.86 10.38 -2.09
CA SER A 146 5.18 9.48 -1.15
C SER A 146 5.39 8.02 -1.56
N LEU A 147 5.08 7.09 -0.66
CA LEU A 147 5.12 5.66 -0.99
C LEU A 147 4.21 5.34 -2.18
N ASN A 148 3.02 5.96 -2.26
CA ASN A 148 2.10 5.77 -3.38
C ASN A 148 2.68 6.30 -4.71
N ASP A 149 3.47 7.37 -4.70
CA ASP A 149 4.09 7.91 -5.92
C ASP A 149 5.15 6.95 -6.48
N CYS A 150 5.81 6.20 -5.59
CA CYS A 150 6.86 5.25 -5.94
C CYS A 150 6.34 3.87 -6.39
N LEU A 151 5.03 3.60 -6.30
CA LEU A 151 4.44 2.30 -6.63
C LEU A 151 3.49 2.41 -7.83
N TRP A 152 3.57 1.44 -8.75
CA TRP A 152 2.56 1.30 -9.81
C TRP A 152 1.20 1.00 -9.21
N SER A 153 0.18 1.67 -9.77
CA SER A 153 -1.20 1.39 -9.40
C SER A 153 -1.64 0.06 -10.03
N GLY A 154 -2.33 -0.76 -9.24
CA GLY A 154 -2.99 -1.95 -9.77
C GLY A 154 -4.24 -1.60 -10.57
N THR A 155 -4.72 -2.57 -11.35
CA THR A 155 -5.97 -2.44 -12.12
C THR A 155 -7.13 -2.10 -11.19
N ASN A 156 -7.93 -1.10 -11.57
CA ASN A 156 -9.16 -0.79 -10.86
C ASN A 156 -10.15 -1.95 -11.06
N LEU A 157 -10.56 -2.61 -9.97
CA LEU A 157 -11.47 -3.77 -9.99
C LEU A 157 -12.95 -3.38 -9.78
N ASN A 158 -13.29 -2.08 -9.88
CA ASN A 158 -14.68 -1.62 -9.72
C ASN A 158 -15.53 -1.83 -10.97
#